data_AF-A0A2H0PH13-F1
#
_entry.id   AF-A0A2H0PH13-F1
#
_cell.length_a   1.000
_cell.length_b   1.000
_cell.length_c   1.000
_cell.angle_alpha   90.00
_cell.angle_beta   90.00
_cell.angle_gamma   90.00
#
_symmetry.space_group_name_H-M   'P 1'
#
loop_
_entity.id
_entity.type
_entity.pdbx_description
1 polymer ?
#
loop_
_entity_poly.entity_id
_entity_poly.type
_entity_poly.pdbx_seq_one_letter_code
_entity_poly.pdbx_strand_id
1 'polypeptide(L)' 'MKKQTSIVVVLLAMSVGIAAFAGEPAYKPNEKVKVQWKGAWYDATIKGFNNQKKCFQIHYDNYSSSWDECVRKKRIKSR' A
#
# COMPACT_ATOMS: atom_id res chain seq x y z
N MET A 1 -16.14 -9.21 -61.55
CA MET A 1 -14.91 -8.40 -61.41
C MET A 1 -15.23 -7.19 -60.56
N LYS A 2 -14.56 -7.06 -59.38
CA LYS A 2 -14.18 -5.85 -58.61
C LYS A 2 -15.22 -4.68 -58.59
N LYS A 3 -15.68 -4.18 -57.44
CA LYS A 3 -14.87 -3.57 -56.37
C LYS A 3 -15.67 -3.48 -55.05
N GLN A 4 -14.99 -3.82 -53.95
CA GLN A 4 -15.35 -3.47 -52.57
C GLN A 4 -15.12 -1.98 -52.32
N THR A 5 -16.03 -1.31 -51.60
CA THR A 5 -15.86 -0.16 -50.67
C THR A 5 -17.29 0.20 -50.21
N SER A 6 -17.65 0.46 -48.96
CA SER A 6 -16.93 1.11 -47.86
C SER A 6 -17.50 0.69 -46.50
N ILE A 7 -16.58 0.76 -45.55
CA ILE A 7 -16.69 0.58 -44.11
C ILE A 7 -17.50 1.72 -43.47
N VAL A 8 -18.50 1.38 -42.63
CA VAL A 8 -18.89 2.21 -41.48
C VAL A 8 -19.07 1.26 -40.30
N VAL A 9 -17.98 1.02 -39.57
CA VAL A 9 -18.00 0.30 -38.30
C VAL A 9 -18.76 1.16 -37.29
N VAL A 10 -19.88 0.64 -36.81
CA VAL A 10 -20.69 1.24 -35.74
C VAL A 10 -19.87 1.22 -34.44
N LEU A 11 -19.71 2.40 -33.85
CA LEU A 11 -18.94 2.66 -32.64
C LEU A 11 -19.39 1.78 -31.46
N LEU A 12 -18.43 1.05 -30.91
CA LEU A 12 -18.57 0.14 -29.78
C LEU A 12 -18.58 0.91 -28.45
N ALA A 13 -19.60 0.62 -27.63
CA ALA A 13 -19.74 0.74 -26.17
C ALA A 13 -18.76 1.61 -25.36
N MET A 14 -19.31 2.59 -24.64
CA MET A 14 -18.69 3.19 -23.45
C MET A 14 -18.77 2.19 -22.28
N SER A 15 -17.67 1.51 -21.97
CA SER A 15 -17.49 0.76 -20.72
C SER A 15 -16.81 1.65 -19.67
N VAL A 16 -17.55 2.03 -18.62
CA VAL A 16 -16.94 2.58 -17.41
C VAL A 16 -16.43 1.42 -16.57
N GLY A 17 -15.15 1.10 -16.73
CA GLY A 17 -14.44 0.24 -15.78
C GLY A 17 -14.03 1.04 -14.55
N ILE A 18 -14.66 0.80 -13.40
CA ILE A 18 -14.13 1.29 -12.12
C ILE A 18 -13.03 0.32 -11.69
N ALA A 19 -11.78 0.74 -11.82
CA ALA A 19 -10.63 0.03 -11.28
C ALA A 19 -10.71 -0.03 -9.74
N ALA A 20 -10.37 -1.20 -9.20
CA ALA A 20 -10.40 -1.54 -7.78
C ALA A 20 -9.48 -0.65 -6.93
N PHE A 21 -9.96 -0.21 -5.76
CA PHE A 21 -9.11 0.42 -4.74
C PHE A 21 -8.14 -0.61 -4.15
N ALA A 22 -6.96 -0.77 -4.75
CA ALA A 22 -5.85 -1.49 -4.15
C ALA A 22 -4.98 -0.50 -3.32
N GLY A 23 -5.40 -0.22 -2.09
CA GLY A 23 -4.53 0.34 -1.03
C GLY A 23 -4.49 -0.66 0.13
N GLU A 24 -3.38 -0.98 0.78
CA GLU A 24 -2.15 -0.26 1.09
C GLU A 24 -1.04 -1.33 1.24
N PRO A 25 0.09 -1.20 0.54
CA PRO A 25 1.34 -1.62 1.17
C PRO A 25 2.43 -0.59 0.88
N ALA A 26 2.99 0.00 1.91
CA ALA A 26 4.31 0.58 1.82
C ALA A 26 5.07 0.06 3.02
N TYR A 27 6.32 -0.34 2.78
CA TYR A 27 7.20 -1.09 3.66
C TYR A 27 7.02 -2.61 3.65
N LYS A 28 8.15 -3.31 3.58
CA LYS A 28 8.27 -4.79 3.55
C LYS A 28 8.67 -5.34 4.92
N PRO A 29 8.38 -6.61 5.24
CA PRO A 29 8.96 -7.25 6.40
C PRO A 29 10.49 -7.09 6.45
N ASN A 30 11.04 -6.87 7.64
CA ASN A 30 12.44 -6.57 7.93
C ASN A 30 12.97 -5.22 7.40
N GLU A 31 12.11 -4.39 6.80
CA GLU A 31 12.51 -3.04 6.39
C GLU A 31 12.72 -2.13 7.62
N LYS A 32 13.80 -1.36 7.59
CA LYS A 32 14.14 -0.37 8.63
C LYS A 32 13.44 0.95 8.33
N VAL A 33 12.69 1.43 9.33
CA VAL A 33 11.85 2.62 9.23
C VAL A 33 11.98 3.47 10.49
N LYS A 34 11.36 4.65 10.48
CA LYS A 34 11.11 5.42 11.70
C LYS A 34 9.61 5.45 11.98
N VAL A 35 9.24 5.22 13.24
CA VAL A 35 7.85 5.27 13.72
C VAL A 35 7.67 6.43 14.69
N GLN A 36 6.62 7.23 14.49
CA GLN A 36 6.32 8.37 15.34
C GLN A 36 5.66 7.91 16.64
N TRP A 37 6.18 8.29 17.80
CA TRP A 37 5.58 8.06 19.11
C TRP A 37 5.72 9.32 19.98
N LYS A 38 4.62 9.76 20.61
CA LYS A 38 4.55 10.99 21.44
C LYS A 38 5.30 12.21 20.88
N GLY A 39 5.20 12.45 19.57
CA GLY A 39 5.81 13.60 18.90
C GLY A 39 7.26 13.42 18.43
N ALA A 40 7.93 12.33 18.82
CA ALA A 40 9.27 11.98 18.36
C ALA A 40 9.24 10.80 17.37
N TRP A 41 10.34 10.62 16.63
CA TRP A 41 10.51 9.52 15.66
C TRP A 41 11.58 8.56 16.17
N TYR A 42 11.23 7.28 16.27
CA TYR A 42 12.10 6.22 16.79
C TYR A 42 12.43 5.22 15.68
N ASP A 43 13.64 4.67 15.69
CA ASP A 43 14.03 3.59 14.77
C ASP A 43 13.21 2.33 15.06
N ALA A 44 12.72 1.67 14.02
CA ALA A 44 11.91 0.47 14.12
C ALA A 44 12.08 -0.42 12.89
N THR A 45 11.62 -1.67 13.03
CA THR A 45 11.62 -2.69 11.99
C THR A 45 10.19 -3.13 11.70
N ILE A 46 9.82 -3.21 10.41
CA ILE A 46 8.53 -3.76 10.02
C ILE A 46 8.53 -5.29 10.21
N LYS A 47 7.56 -5.81 10.95
CA LYS A 47 7.32 -7.26 11.08
C LYS A 47 6.38 -7.77 9.99
N GLY A 48 5.47 -6.94 9.52
CA GLY A 48 4.53 -7.27 8.44
C GLY A 48 3.34 -6.34 8.41
N PHE A 49 2.40 -6.62 7.49
CA PHE A 49 1.14 -5.90 7.39
C PHE A 49 -0.02 -6.78 7.85
N ASN A 50 -0.81 -6.29 8.81
CA ASN A 50 -2.02 -6.95 9.27
C ASN A 50 -3.20 -6.53 8.38
N ASN A 51 -3.63 -7.43 7.49
CA ASN A 51 -4.73 -7.18 6.55
C ASN A 51 -6.09 -6.96 7.22
N GLN A 52 -6.33 -7.54 8.40
CA GLN A 52 -7.58 -7.40 9.15
C GLN A 52 -7.66 -6.04 9.85
N LYS A 53 -6.56 -5.63 10.49
CA LYS A 53 -6.47 -4.36 11.25
C LYS A 53 -6.03 -3.16 10.40
N LYS A 54 -5.62 -3.40 9.13
CA LYS A 54 -5.13 -2.39 8.19
C LYS A 54 -4.00 -1.54 8.79
N CYS A 55 -2.97 -2.21 9.33
CA CYS A 55 -1.83 -1.57 9.96
C CYS A 55 -0.55 -2.40 9.83
N PHE A 56 0.60 -1.74 9.96
CA PHE A 56 1.91 -2.37 9.99
C PHE A 56 2.24 -2.78 11.41
N GLN A 57 2.59 -4.05 11.59
CA GLN A 57 3.19 -4.53 12.83
C GLN A 57 4.65 -4.10 12.83
N ILE A 58 5.06 -3.39 13.87
CA ILE A 58 6.43 -2.88 14.00
C ILE A 58 7.06 -3.36 15.30
N HIS A 59 8.38 -3.42 15.30
CA HIS A 59 9.21 -3.62 16.49
C HIS A 59 10.13 -2.40 16.63
N TYR A 60 10.12 -1.74 17.78
CA TYR A 60 11.04 -0.63 18.04
C TYR A 60 12.47 -1.15 18.28
N ASP A 61 13.46 -0.61 17.57
CA ASP A 61 14.84 -1.07 17.66
C ASP A 61 15.42 -0.74 19.06
N ASN A 62 16.00 -1.73 19.74
CA ASN A 62 16.53 -1.67 21.11
C ASN A 62 15.47 -1.58 22.23
N TYR A 63 14.21 -1.89 21.93
CA TYR A 63 13.15 -2.00 22.93
C TYR A 63 12.64 -3.44 23.03
N SER A 64 12.03 -3.79 24.16
CA SER A 64 11.37 -5.10 24.32
C SER A 64 10.17 -5.24 23.37
N SER A 65 9.84 -6.48 22.97
CA SER A 65 8.65 -6.80 22.17
C SER A 65 7.33 -6.44 22.85
N SER A 66 7.34 -6.15 24.15
CA SER A 66 6.18 -5.59 24.86
C SER A 66 5.75 -4.21 24.33
N TRP A 67 6.61 -3.54 23.56
CA TRP A 67 6.35 -2.25 22.91
C TRP A 67 5.92 -2.40 21.45
N ASP A 68 5.86 -3.63 20.92
CA ASP A 68 5.40 -3.87 19.56
C ASP A 68 3.96 -3.38 19.41
N GLU A 69 3.70 -2.65 18.33
CA GLU A 69 2.39 -2.09 18.06
C GLU A 69 1.99 -2.25 16.59
N CYS A 70 0.70 -2.06 16.32
CA CYS A 70 0.17 -2.01 14.98
C CYS A 70 -0.15 -0.55 14.62
N VAL A 71 0.62 0.01 13.70
CA VAL A 71 0.55 1.44 13.35
C VAL A 71 0.09 1.64 11.91
N ARG A 72 -0.69 2.69 11.67
CA ARG A 72 -1.08 3.10 10.31
C ARG A 72 0.12 3.74 9.60
N LYS A 73 0.15 3.64 8.26
CA LYS A 73 1.22 4.20 7.39
C LYS A 73 1.59 5.65 7.71
N LYS A 74 0.64 6.48 8.14
CA LYS A 74 0.88 7.89 8.52
C LYS A 74 1.91 8.10 9.65
N ARG A 75 2.13 7.10 10.50
CA ARG A 75 3.11 7.15 11.60
C ARG A 75 4.46 6.58 11.20
N ILE A 76 4.65 6.19 9.94
CA ILE A 76 5.86 5.53 9.44
C ILE A 76 6.50 6.41 8.38
N LYS A 77 7.82 6.52 8.41
CA LYS A 77 8.63 7.10 7.32
C LYS A 77 9.86 6.24 7.07
N SER A 78 10.41 6.35 5.86
CA SER A 78 11.71 5.76 5.54
C SER A 78 12.79 6.37 6.45
N ARG A 79 13.80 5.56 6.80
CA ARG A 79 14.86 5.97 7.74
C ARG A 79 15.64 7.18 7.24
#